data_AF-A0A2V8QQF5-F1
#
_entry.id   AF-A0A2V8QQF5-F1
#
_cell.length_a   1.000
_cell.length_b   1.000
_cell.length_c   1.000
_cell.angle_alpha   90.00
_cell.angle_beta   90.00
_cell.angle_gamma   90.00
#
_symmetry.space_group_name_H-M   'P 1'
#
loop_
_entity.id
_entity.type
_entity.pdbx_description
1 polymer ?
#
loop_
_entity_poly.entity_id
_entity_poly.type
_entity_poly.pdbx_seq_one_letter_code
_entity_poly.pdbx_strand_id
1 'polypeptide(L)'
;MDVDAMFTNDIIGSSTGANGVRDDRTVRVFSEGVPTNETKQEADTRRSVGGENDSQSRQLARFIKEAAEEYVPGFRVWMIYRRDRYLRGGDHIPFLEQGYAAVRFTEPNENYNHQHQNVRVENGVQYGDLPQFDDFAYIAQVARVNCAALSALALAPARPSDVRILTRRLTNDTDLQWAANKEPDLAGYEVVWRDTTEAVWTHSLWVGRVTSYTMKGMSKDNYFFGVRAVDADGNRSPVTYPRPQREARN
;
A
#
# COMPACT_ATOMS: atom_id res chain seq x y z
N MET A 1 19.96 -4.33 -7.07
CA MET A 1 19.63 -3.31 -6.05
C MET A 1 18.44 -3.83 -5.28
N ASP A 2 18.46 -3.70 -3.96
CA ASP A 2 17.32 -4.07 -3.12
C ASP A 2 16.48 -2.81 -2.86
N VAL A 3 15.18 -2.85 -3.17
CA VAL A 3 14.26 -1.71 -3.07
C VAL A 3 12.95 -2.22 -2.48
N ASP A 4 12.70 -1.93 -1.21
CA ASP A 4 11.48 -2.38 -0.54
C ASP A 4 10.23 -1.62 -0.99
N ALA A 5 10.37 -0.32 -1.26
CA ALA A 5 9.27 0.53 -1.65
C ALA A 5 9.74 1.77 -2.44
N MET A 6 8.90 2.21 -3.39
CA MET A 6 9.10 3.44 -4.14
C MET A 6 7.89 4.38 -4.00
N PHE A 7 8.18 5.64 -3.70
CA PHE A 7 7.18 6.69 -3.46
C PHE A 7 7.36 7.76 -4.55
N THR A 8 6.34 7.98 -5.38
CA THR A 8 6.29 9.13 -6.30
C THR A 8 5.35 10.18 -5.74
N ASN A 9 5.78 11.44 -5.66
CA ASN A 9 4.91 12.57 -5.36
C ASN A 9 4.76 13.40 -6.63
N ASP A 10 3.60 13.35 -7.28
CA ASP A 10 3.40 14.01 -8.58
C ASP A 10 2.04 14.71 -8.61
N ILE A 11 2.09 16.03 -8.74
CA ILE A 11 1.01 17.01 -8.56
C ILE A 11 0.53 17.07 -7.09
N ILE A 12 1.31 17.73 -6.24
CA ILE A 12 1.12 17.87 -4.78
C ILE A 12 1.10 19.36 -4.35
N GLY A 13 0.89 20.29 -5.28
CA GLY A 13 1.08 21.72 -5.03
C GLY A 13 -0.09 22.39 -4.31
N SER A 14 -1.33 22.03 -4.63
CA SER A 14 -2.51 22.82 -4.25
C SER A 14 -3.51 22.01 -3.43
N SER A 15 -4.11 22.67 -2.44
CA SER A 15 -5.31 22.17 -1.75
C SER A 15 -6.61 22.59 -2.44
N THR A 16 -6.56 23.47 -3.45
CA THR A 16 -7.73 24.03 -4.14
C THR A 16 -7.77 23.61 -5.61
N GLY A 17 -8.85 22.94 -6.02
CA GLY A 17 -9.07 22.52 -7.40
C GLY A 17 -9.61 23.63 -8.32
N ALA A 18 -9.65 23.37 -9.62
CA ALA A 18 -10.19 24.31 -10.62
C ALA A 18 -11.66 24.70 -10.37
N ASN A 19 -12.43 23.85 -9.70
CA ASN A 19 -13.83 24.07 -9.35
C ASN A 19 -14.01 24.88 -8.03
N GLY A 20 -12.92 25.37 -7.43
CA GLY A 20 -12.93 26.10 -6.16
C GLY A 20 -13.12 25.21 -4.92
N VAL A 21 -13.24 23.89 -5.10
CA VAL A 21 -13.30 22.96 -3.97
C VAL A 21 -11.93 22.90 -3.30
N ARG A 22 -11.91 23.14 -2.00
CA ARG A 22 -10.73 23.06 -1.15
C ARG A 22 -10.73 21.78 -0.32
N ASP A 23 -9.67 20.99 -0.43
CA ASP A 23 -9.38 19.80 0.36
C ASP A 23 -7.91 19.82 0.77
N ASP A 24 -7.64 20.35 1.96
CA ASP A 24 -6.30 20.46 2.56
C ASP A 24 -5.99 19.33 3.53
N ARG A 25 -6.83 18.29 3.57
CA ARG A 25 -6.77 17.20 4.55
C ARG A 25 -6.75 15.82 3.93
N THR A 26 -6.65 15.72 2.62
CA THR A 26 -6.61 14.43 1.93
C THR A 26 -5.50 14.41 0.90
N VAL A 27 -4.75 13.31 0.83
CA VAL A 27 -3.90 12.97 -0.32
C VAL A 27 -4.37 11.65 -0.93
N ARG A 28 -4.36 11.56 -2.27
CA ARG A 28 -4.64 10.29 -2.97
C ARG A 28 -3.37 9.47 -3.05
N VAL A 29 -3.45 8.18 -2.76
CA VAL A 29 -2.36 7.22 -2.95
C VAL A 29 -2.81 6.15 -3.95
N PHE A 30 -2.29 6.25 -5.17
CA PHE A 30 -2.49 5.28 -6.24
C PHE A 30 -1.56 4.10 -6.04
N SER A 31 -2.09 2.90 -6.25
CA SER A 31 -1.30 1.67 -6.22
C SER A 31 -1.81 0.64 -7.24
N GLU A 32 -0.90 -0.17 -7.76
CA GLU A 32 -1.24 -1.24 -8.69
C GLU A 32 -1.91 -2.41 -7.95
N GLY A 33 -2.98 -2.96 -8.50
CA GLY A 33 -3.67 -4.13 -7.93
C GLY A 33 -3.17 -5.46 -8.49
N VAL A 34 -3.14 -5.59 -9.81
CA VAL A 34 -2.59 -6.75 -10.52
C VAL A 34 -1.16 -6.40 -10.97
N PRO A 35 -0.11 -7.12 -10.49
CA PRO A 35 1.26 -6.78 -10.85
C PRO A 35 1.49 -6.81 -12.36
N THR A 36 2.05 -5.73 -12.93
CA THR A 36 2.33 -5.67 -14.38
C THR A 36 3.33 -6.75 -14.82
N ASN A 37 4.23 -7.16 -13.92
CA ASN A 37 5.27 -8.15 -14.17
C ASN A 37 4.89 -9.59 -13.77
N GLU A 38 3.62 -9.89 -13.47
CA GLU A 38 3.20 -11.23 -13.05
C GLU A 38 3.43 -12.28 -14.16
N THR A 39 3.94 -13.44 -13.79
CA THR A 39 4.01 -14.59 -14.70
C THR A 39 2.61 -15.17 -14.94
N LYS A 40 2.45 -15.97 -16.00
CA LYS A 40 1.17 -16.68 -16.26
C LYS A 40 0.71 -17.52 -15.07
N GLN A 41 1.64 -18.20 -14.39
CA GLN A 41 1.36 -19.03 -13.22
C GLN A 41 0.91 -18.20 -12.01
N GLU A 42 1.53 -17.04 -11.79
CA GLU A 42 1.10 -16.10 -10.75
C GLU A 42 -0.29 -15.54 -11.06
N ALA A 43 -0.56 -15.20 -12.32
CA ALA A 43 -1.87 -14.73 -12.76
C ALA A 43 -2.96 -15.80 -12.59
N ASP A 44 -2.67 -17.07 -12.91
CA ASP A 44 -3.57 -18.21 -12.68
C ASP A 44 -3.86 -18.39 -11.19
N THR A 45 -2.82 -18.27 -10.36
CA THR A 45 -2.94 -18.36 -8.90
C THR A 45 -3.82 -17.24 -8.36
N ARG A 46 -3.54 -15.98 -8.75
CA ARG A 46 -4.31 -14.80 -8.35
C ARG A 46 -5.79 -14.94 -8.70
N ARG A 47 -6.11 -15.33 -9.95
CA ARG A 47 -7.49 -15.59 -10.39
C ARG A 47 -8.19 -16.66 -9.56
N SER A 48 -7.46 -17.67 -9.10
CA SER A 48 -8.04 -18.75 -8.31
C SER A 48 -8.36 -18.36 -6.86
N VAL A 49 -7.73 -17.30 -6.32
CA VAL A 49 -7.88 -16.88 -4.92
C VAL A 49 -8.47 -15.48 -4.74
N GLY A 50 -8.78 -14.76 -5.83
CA GLY A 50 -9.35 -13.40 -5.76
C GLY A 50 -8.37 -12.34 -5.24
N GLY A 51 -7.08 -12.45 -5.59
CA GLY A 51 -6.01 -11.58 -5.04
C GLY A 51 -5.80 -10.24 -5.76
N GLU A 52 -6.76 -9.73 -6.54
CA GLU A 52 -6.61 -8.53 -7.38
C GLU A 52 -6.28 -7.24 -6.60
N ASN A 53 -6.60 -7.20 -5.31
CA ASN A 53 -6.36 -6.05 -4.44
C ASN A 53 -5.30 -6.30 -3.36
N ASP A 54 -4.46 -7.32 -3.55
CA ASP A 54 -3.49 -7.75 -2.53
C ASP A 54 -2.04 -7.85 -3.01
N SER A 55 -1.72 -7.21 -4.14
CA SER A 55 -0.33 -6.98 -4.55
C SER A 55 0.50 -6.30 -3.48
N GLN A 56 1.83 -6.35 -3.66
CA GLN A 56 2.76 -5.66 -2.79
C GLN A 56 2.49 -4.14 -2.73
N SER A 57 2.16 -3.51 -3.86
CA SER A 57 1.83 -2.08 -3.91
C SER A 57 0.52 -1.74 -3.17
N ARG A 58 -0.45 -2.67 -3.12
CA ARG A 58 -1.65 -2.52 -2.29
C ARG A 58 -1.32 -2.64 -0.80
N GLN A 59 -0.45 -3.58 -0.41
CA GLN A 59 0.01 -3.68 0.98
C GLN A 59 0.81 -2.45 1.40
N LEU A 60 1.66 -1.92 0.51
CA LEU A 60 2.37 -0.67 0.74
C LEU A 60 1.41 0.51 0.92
N ALA A 61 0.36 0.64 0.11
CA ALA A 61 -0.64 1.71 0.28
C ALA A 61 -1.42 1.60 1.61
N ARG A 62 -1.76 0.37 2.04
CA ARG A 62 -2.38 0.13 3.36
C ARG A 62 -1.43 0.51 4.50
N PHE A 63 -0.16 0.14 4.38
CA PHE A 63 0.87 0.48 5.35
C PHE A 63 1.05 2.01 5.47
N ILE A 64 1.15 2.70 4.34
CA ILE A 64 1.22 4.17 4.29
C ILE A 64 0.00 4.78 4.98
N LYS A 65 -1.20 4.26 4.70
CA LYS A 65 -2.44 4.74 5.34
C LYS A 65 -2.40 4.56 6.86
N GLU A 66 -2.04 3.37 7.34
CA GLU A 66 -1.94 3.06 8.77
C GLU A 66 -0.93 4.00 9.46
N ALA A 67 0.30 4.06 8.96
CA ALA A 67 1.35 4.90 9.55
C ALA A 67 1.01 6.40 9.48
N ALA A 68 0.53 6.89 8.34
CA ALA A 68 0.24 8.30 8.17
C ALA A 68 -0.93 8.77 9.05
N GLU A 69 -2.00 7.99 9.14
CA GLU A 69 -3.17 8.39 9.94
C GLU A 69 -2.92 8.26 11.45
N GLU A 70 -1.95 7.44 11.86
CA GLU A 70 -1.46 7.38 13.24
C GLU A 70 -0.60 8.61 13.59
N TYR A 71 0.37 8.97 12.74
CA TYR A 71 1.37 10.00 13.06
C TYR A 71 1.05 11.41 12.54
N VAL A 72 0.09 11.55 11.63
CA VAL A 72 -0.33 12.84 11.04
C VAL A 72 -1.83 13.05 11.27
N PRO A 73 -2.24 13.33 12.53
CA PRO A 73 -3.65 13.38 12.90
C PRO A 73 -4.40 14.45 12.11
N GLY A 74 -5.61 14.10 11.66
CA GLY A 74 -6.46 15.00 10.88
C GLY A 74 -6.12 15.10 9.40
N PHE A 75 -5.14 14.34 8.91
CA PHE A 75 -4.83 14.20 7.49
C PHE A 75 -5.07 12.77 7.02
N ARG A 76 -5.86 12.62 5.95
CA ARG A 76 -6.37 11.35 5.46
C ARG A 76 -5.58 10.86 4.25
N VAL A 77 -5.24 9.58 4.25
CA VAL A 77 -4.72 8.89 3.07
C VAL A 77 -5.88 8.20 2.35
N TRP A 78 -6.22 8.70 1.17
CA TRP A 78 -7.23 8.08 0.32
C TRP A 78 -6.57 7.10 -0.65
N MET A 79 -6.67 5.82 -0.34
CA MET A 79 -6.21 4.76 -1.25
C MET A 79 -7.05 4.74 -2.53
N ILE A 80 -6.39 4.88 -3.68
CA ILE A 80 -7.01 4.79 -4.99
C ILE A 80 -6.63 3.47 -5.64
N TYR A 81 -7.63 2.64 -5.91
CA TYR A 81 -7.43 1.30 -6.47
C TYR A 81 -7.15 1.29 -7.97
N ARG A 82 -6.13 2.04 -8.37
CA ARG A 82 -5.67 2.21 -9.75
C ARG A 82 -4.16 2.39 -9.72
N ARG A 83 -3.49 1.83 -10.72
CA ARG A 83 -2.05 2.02 -10.91
C ARG A 83 -1.70 3.50 -11.07
N ASP A 84 -2.53 4.24 -11.80
CA ASP A 84 -2.35 5.68 -12.02
C ASP A 84 -3.70 6.35 -12.39
N ARG A 85 -3.67 7.66 -12.58
CA ARG A 85 -4.72 8.49 -13.16
C ARG A 85 -4.91 8.18 -14.65
N TYR A 86 -6.10 8.49 -15.17
CA TYR A 86 -6.41 8.30 -16.58
C TYR A 86 -5.45 9.09 -17.48
N LEU A 87 -4.93 8.43 -18.53
CA LEU A 87 -4.05 9.01 -19.55
C LEU A 87 -2.74 9.60 -18.98
N ARG A 88 -2.29 9.13 -17.82
CA ARG A 88 -1.06 9.57 -17.16
C ARG A 88 -0.12 8.39 -16.86
N GLY A 89 1.11 8.76 -16.56
CA GLY A 89 2.17 7.90 -16.05
C GLY A 89 2.95 8.65 -14.98
N GLY A 90 3.84 7.95 -14.27
CA GLY A 90 4.75 8.53 -13.30
C GLY A 90 5.92 7.60 -13.04
N ASP A 91 6.87 8.07 -12.24
CA ASP A 91 8.13 7.36 -11.96
C ASP A 91 7.92 6.05 -11.19
N HIS A 92 6.74 5.80 -10.62
CA HIS A 92 6.40 4.53 -10.00
C HIS A 92 6.23 3.39 -11.02
N ILE A 93 5.85 3.69 -12.27
CA ILE A 93 5.54 2.65 -13.27
C ILE A 93 6.77 1.78 -13.61
N PRO A 94 7.95 2.34 -13.94
CA PRO A 94 9.14 1.53 -14.19
C PRO A 94 9.52 0.61 -13.02
N PHE A 95 9.28 1.03 -11.77
CA PHE A 95 9.52 0.18 -10.60
C PHE A 95 8.53 -0.98 -10.52
N LEU A 96 7.25 -0.74 -10.80
CA LEU A 96 6.23 -1.80 -10.90
C LEU A 96 6.58 -2.81 -12.00
N GLU A 97 7.04 -2.35 -13.16
CA GLU A 97 7.45 -3.20 -14.28
C GLU A 97 8.65 -4.09 -13.93
N GLN A 98 9.49 -3.66 -12.99
CA GLN A 98 10.59 -4.45 -12.42
C GLN A 98 10.17 -5.29 -11.20
N GLY A 99 8.91 -5.20 -10.75
CA GLY A 99 8.37 -6.00 -9.65
C GLY A 99 8.53 -5.40 -8.25
N TYR A 100 8.98 -4.16 -8.15
CA TYR A 100 9.07 -3.45 -6.88
C TYR A 100 7.71 -2.89 -6.45
N ALA A 101 7.46 -2.85 -5.15
CA ALA A 101 6.28 -2.17 -4.62
C ALA A 101 6.43 -0.66 -4.84
N ALA A 102 5.44 -0.03 -5.49
CA ALA A 102 5.50 1.40 -5.77
C ALA A 102 4.11 2.05 -5.71
N VAL A 103 4.09 3.31 -5.28
CA VAL A 103 2.87 4.11 -5.14
C VAL A 103 3.07 5.52 -5.66
N ARG A 104 1.95 6.19 -5.99
CA ARG A 104 1.93 7.60 -6.38
C ARG A 104 1.01 8.40 -5.45
N PHE A 105 1.53 9.48 -4.90
CA PHE A 105 0.81 10.51 -4.17
C PHE A 105 0.37 11.60 -5.15
N THR A 106 -0.89 12.02 -5.08
CA THR A 106 -1.41 13.14 -5.88
C THR A 106 -2.52 13.89 -5.12
N GLU A 107 -2.56 15.21 -5.27
CA GLU A 107 -3.64 16.05 -4.72
C GLU A 107 -5.01 15.60 -5.24
N PRO A 108 -6.11 15.74 -4.47
CA PRO A 108 -7.41 15.21 -4.85
C PRO A 108 -8.06 15.99 -6.01
N ASN A 109 -7.89 17.31 -6.03
CA ASN A 109 -8.56 18.22 -6.96
C ASN A 109 -7.53 19.07 -7.69
N GLU A 110 -7.32 18.76 -8.96
CA GLU A 110 -6.29 19.40 -9.78
C GLU A 110 -6.81 20.67 -10.47
N ASN A 111 -5.89 21.58 -10.77
CA ASN A 111 -6.17 22.76 -11.58
C ASN A 111 -5.22 22.84 -12.79
N TYR A 112 -5.72 22.44 -13.96
CA TYR A 112 -4.96 22.41 -15.20
C TYR A 112 -4.50 23.79 -15.71
N ASN A 113 -5.07 24.89 -15.19
CA ASN A 113 -4.56 26.23 -15.51
C ASN A 113 -3.17 26.44 -14.89
N HIS A 114 -2.83 25.70 -13.84
CA HIS A 114 -1.60 25.85 -13.06
C HIS A 114 -0.67 24.64 -13.19
N GLN A 115 -0.86 23.79 -14.21
CA GLN A 115 -0.05 22.58 -14.42
C GLN A 115 0.35 22.47 -15.89
N HIS A 116 1.65 22.33 -16.17
CA HIS A 116 2.20 22.25 -17.53
C HIS A 116 1.75 23.41 -18.45
N GLN A 117 1.58 24.61 -17.89
CA GLN A 117 1.16 25.80 -18.63
C GLN A 117 2.30 26.81 -18.73
N ASN A 118 2.40 27.47 -19.89
CA ASN A 118 3.22 28.68 -20.00
C ASN A 118 2.57 29.81 -19.21
N VAL A 119 3.39 30.60 -18.52
CA VAL A 119 2.96 31.76 -17.75
C VAL A 119 2.34 32.79 -18.69
N ARG A 120 1.05 33.05 -18.52
CA ARG A 120 0.30 34.06 -19.30
C ARG A 120 -0.97 34.47 -18.56
N VAL A 121 -1.53 35.59 -18.97
CA VAL A 121 -2.90 35.97 -18.62
C VAL A 121 -3.75 35.87 -19.89
N GLU A 122 -4.84 35.12 -19.82
CA GLU A 122 -5.76 34.92 -20.93
C GLU A 122 -7.20 35.05 -20.41
N ASN A 123 -7.97 35.97 -20.97
CA ASN A 123 -9.35 36.26 -20.55
C ASN A 123 -9.49 36.54 -19.04
N GLY A 124 -8.49 37.18 -18.43
CA GLY A 124 -8.46 37.49 -16.99
C GLY A 124 -8.08 36.32 -16.08
N VAL A 125 -7.78 35.14 -16.65
CA VAL A 125 -7.30 33.98 -15.90
C VAL A 125 -5.78 33.93 -15.98
N GLN A 126 -5.12 33.81 -14.82
CA GLN A 126 -3.69 33.56 -14.74
C GLN A 126 -3.42 32.07 -14.98
N TYR A 127 -2.61 31.78 -15.99
CA TYR A 127 -2.08 30.45 -16.29
C TYR A 127 -0.61 30.36 -15.88
N GLY A 128 -0.15 29.14 -15.60
CA GLY A 128 1.26 28.83 -15.33
C GLY A 128 1.47 28.13 -14.00
N ASP A 129 2.54 27.37 -13.93
CA ASP A 129 3.03 26.72 -12.71
C ASP A 129 3.82 27.75 -11.89
N LEU A 130 3.16 28.39 -10.93
CA LEU A 130 3.68 29.54 -10.18
C LEU A 130 3.56 29.29 -8.67
N PRO A 131 4.55 29.70 -7.85
CA PRO A 131 4.51 29.51 -6.40
C PRO A 131 3.28 30.10 -5.68
N GLN A 132 2.61 31.09 -6.29
CA GLN A 132 1.40 31.68 -5.72
C GLN A 132 0.19 30.71 -5.71
N PHE A 133 0.26 29.63 -6.50
CA PHE A 133 -0.76 28.58 -6.55
C PHE A 133 -0.45 27.40 -5.65
N ASP A 134 0.72 27.40 -5.00
CA ASP A 134 1.10 26.38 -4.04
C ASP A 134 0.51 26.68 -2.66
N ASP A 135 -0.10 25.66 -2.05
CA ASP A 135 -0.44 25.65 -0.64
C ASP A 135 0.70 24.98 0.13
N PHE A 136 1.66 25.78 0.59
CA PHE A 136 2.81 25.28 1.35
C PHE A 136 2.43 24.56 2.65
N ALA A 137 1.28 24.89 3.26
CA ALA A 137 0.82 24.18 4.45
C ALA A 137 0.33 22.77 4.10
N TYR A 138 -0.40 22.63 3.00
CA TYR A 138 -0.79 21.33 2.45
C TYR A 138 0.42 20.50 2.00
N ILE A 139 1.37 21.10 1.27
CA ILE A 139 2.62 20.44 0.87
C ILE A 139 3.36 19.91 2.10
N ALA A 140 3.46 20.71 3.16
CA ALA A 140 4.08 20.29 4.41
C ALA A 140 3.35 19.11 5.08
N GLN A 141 2.01 19.03 4.98
CA GLN A 141 1.26 17.87 5.46
C GLN A 141 1.56 16.61 4.64
N VAL A 142 1.62 16.70 3.30
CA VAL A 142 1.99 15.56 2.46
C VAL A 142 3.45 15.12 2.72
N ALA A 143 4.36 16.06 2.97
CA ALA A 143 5.72 15.74 3.40
C ALA A 143 5.73 14.96 4.73
N ARG A 144 4.92 15.37 5.73
CA ARG A 144 4.77 14.62 6.99
C ARG A 144 4.22 13.21 6.78
N VAL A 145 3.26 13.03 5.87
CA VAL A 145 2.75 11.70 5.49
C VAL A 145 3.86 10.82 4.91
N ASN A 146 4.67 11.34 4.00
CA ASN A 146 5.83 10.63 3.47
C ASN A 146 6.82 10.28 4.58
N CYS A 147 7.17 11.24 5.45
CA CYS A 147 8.09 11.00 6.56
C CYS A 147 7.58 9.94 7.54
N ALA A 148 6.29 9.96 7.90
CA ALA A 148 5.69 8.96 8.79
C ALA A 148 5.80 7.55 8.19
N ALA A 149 5.40 7.39 6.93
CA ALA A 149 5.45 6.10 6.26
C ALA A 149 6.88 5.59 6.03
N LEU A 150 7.80 6.46 5.60
CA LEU A 150 9.21 6.09 5.37
C LEU A 150 9.92 5.74 6.68
N SER A 151 9.64 6.49 7.77
CA SER A 151 10.20 6.19 9.09
C SER A 151 9.68 4.85 9.60
N ALA A 152 8.37 4.60 9.49
CA ALA A 152 7.78 3.33 9.89
C ALA A 152 8.35 2.15 9.06
N LEU A 153 8.57 2.32 7.75
CA LEU A 153 9.23 1.31 6.92
C LEU A 153 10.67 1.05 7.36
N ALA A 154 11.45 2.11 7.62
CA ALA A 154 12.87 2.00 7.94
C ALA A 154 13.14 1.41 9.33
N LEU A 155 12.21 1.60 10.27
CA LEU A 155 12.30 1.08 11.63
C LEU A 155 11.74 -0.34 11.77
N ALA A 156 10.83 -0.75 10.89
CA ALA A 156 10.22 -2.06 10.96
C ALA A 156 11.18 -3.19 10.54
N PRO A 157 10.95 -4.43 11.04
CA PRO A 157 11.52 -5.61 10.42
C PRO A 157 11.14 -5.72 8.94
N ALA A 158 11.93 -6.47 8.19
CA ALA A 158 11.54 -6.92 6.87
C ALA A 158 10.20 -7.67 6.96
N ARG A 159 9.39 -7.58 5.92
CA ARG A 159 8.15 -8.35 5.86
C ARG A 159 8.46 -9.87 5.84
N PRO A 160 7.64 -10.71 6.49
CA PRO A 160 7.81 -12.16 6.43
C PRO A 160 7.81 -12.64 4.97
N SER A 161 8.75 -13.51 4.63
CA SER A 161 8.84 -14.09 3.30
C SER A 161 8.12 -15.44 3.23
N ASP A 162 7.78 -15.86 2.01
CA ASP A 162 7.19 -17.18 1.74
C ASP A 162 5.93 -17.48 2.58
N VAL A 163 5.09 -16.46 2.79
CA VAL A 163 3.82 -16.63 3.50
C VAL A 163 2.85 -17.43 2.63
N ARG A 164 2.27 -18.48 3.21
CA ARG A 164 1.45 -19.47 2.53
C ARG A 164 0.20 -19.80 3.31
N ILE A 165 -0.89 -20.02 2.59
CA ILE A 165 -2.06 -20.75 3.08
C ILE A 165 -1.95 -22.20 2.62
N LEU A 166 -1.95 -23.14 3.56
CA LEU A 166 -1.85 -24.57 3.28
C LEU A 166 -3.22 -25.13 2.90
N THR A 167 -3.35 -25.68 1.69
CA THR A 167 -4.64 -26.22 1.19
C THR A 167 -4.73 -27.74 1.27
N ARG A 168 -3.95 -28.37 2.16
CA ARG A 168 -3.79 -29.83 2.25
C ARG A 168 -4.96 -30.58 2.90
N ARG A 169 -5.79 -29.91 3.69
CA ARG A 169 -6.94 -30.52 4.38
C ARG A 169 -8.21 -29.74 4.07
N LEU A 170 -9.31 -30.47 3.91
CA LEU A 170 -10.66 -29.91 3.80
C LEU A 170 -11.18 -29.59 5.21
N THR A 171 -11.00 -28.34 5.64
CA THR A 171 -11.44 -27.82 6.95
C THR A 171 -11.88 -26.35 6.81
N ASN A 172 -12.66 -25.88 7.79
CA ASN A 172 -13.00 -24.47 7.97
C ASN A 172 -11.92 -23.71 8.77
N ASP A 173 -10.85 -24.37 9.19
CA ASP A 173 -9.66 -23.70 9.71
C ASP A 173 -8.79 -23.15 8.57
N THR A 174 -8.01 -22.11 8.86
CA THR A 174 -6.97 -21.63 7.95
C THR A 174 -5.59 -21.89 8.54
N ASP A 175 -4.84 -22.77 7.88
CA ASP A 175 -3.45 -23.10 8.22
C ASP A 175 -2.50 -22.16 7.47
N LEU A 176 -1.77 -21.30 8.20
CA LEU A 176 -0.76 -20.38 7.68
C LEU A 176 0.66 -20.87 8.00
N GLN A 177 1.59 -20.63 7.09
CA GLN A 177 3.03 -20.90 7.26
C GLN A 177 3.85 -19.80 6.59
N TRP A 178 5.02 -19.47 7.15
CA TRP A 178 5.95 -18.49 6.58
C TRP A 178 7.40 -18.80 6.92
N ALA A 179 8.33 -18.19 6.20
CA ALA A 179 9.75 -18.25 6.52
C ALA A 179 10.09 -17.25 7.64
N ALA A 180 11.02 -17.64 8.53
CA ALA A 180 11.44 -16.79 9.63
C ALA A 180 12.27 -15.59 9.16
N ASN A 181 11.93 -14.41 9.68
CA ASN A 181 12.80 -13.24 9.74
C ASN A 181 14.09 -13.54 10.52
N LYS A 182 15.17 -12.84 10.17
CA LYS A 182 16.54 -13.08 10.69
C LYS A 182 17.06 -11.95 11.56
N GLU A 183 16.31 -10.86 11.65
CA GLU A 183 16.66 -9.65 12.39
C GLU A 183 16.79 -9.97 13.88
N PRO A 184 17.84 -9.47 14.55
CA PRO A 184 18.14 -9.83 15.94
C PRO A 184 17.09 -9.32 16.93
N ASP A 185 16.46 -8.20 16.61
CA ASP A 185 15.44 -7.48 17.39
C ASP A 185 14.00 -7.95 17.08
N LEU A 186 13.80 -8.93 16.21
CA LEU A 186 12.47 -9.50 15.94
C LEU A 186 11.82 -10.02 17.23
N ALA A 187 10.66 -9.47 17.60
CA ALA A 187 9.85 -9.96 18.71
C ALA A 187 8.95 -11.14 18.30
N GLY A 188 8.42 -11.12 17.08
CA GLY A 188 7.50 -12.15 16.60
C GLY A 188 6.63 -11.68 15.44
N TYR A 189 5.44 -12.25 15.33
CA TYR A 189 4.54 -12.01 14.20
C TYR A 189 3.12 -11.72 14.66
N GLU A 190 2.41 -10.96 13.81
CA GLU A 190 0.96 -10.82 13.86
C GLU A 190 0.35 -11.50 12.63
N VAL A 191 -0.71 -12.27 12.85
CA VAL A 191 -1.64 -12.67 11.79
C VAL A 191 -2.71 -11.59 11.70
N VAL A 192 -2.89 -11.01 10.52
CA VAL A 192 -3.94 -10.02 10.23
C VAL A 192 -5.01 -10.62 9.35
N TRP A 193 -6.24 -10.13 9.48
CA TRP A 193 -7.33 -10.53 8.61
C TRP A 193 -8.32 -9.40 8.35
N ARG A 194 -9.08 -9.56 7.28
CA ARG A 194 -10.18 -8.67 6.88
C ARG A 194 -11.25 -9.47 6.14
N ASP A 195 -12.48 -8.97 6.15
CA ASP A 195 -13.52 -9.46 5.24
C ASP A 195 -13.05 -9.27 3.79
N THR A 196 -13.48 -10.14 2.89
CA THR A 196 -13.18 -10.04 1.45
C THR A 196 -13.61 -8.72 0.81
N THR A 197 -14.54 -8.01 1.44
CA THR A 197 -15.06 -6.71 0.99
C THR A 197 -14.38 -5.49 1.62
N GLU A 198 -13.60 -5.68 2.69
CA GLU A 198 -12.98 -4.58 3.44
C GLU A 198 -11.72 -4.06 2.75
N ALA A 199 -11.48 -2.75 2.72
CA ALA A 199 -10.33 -2.20 2.00
C ALA A 199 -8.99 -2.37 2.76
N VAL A 200 -9.04 -2.40 4.09
CA VAL A 200 -7.88 -2.41 4.99
C VAL A 200 -7.90 -3.64 5.89
N TRP A 201 -6.76 -3.94 6.52
CA TRP A 201 -6.71 -4.93 7.58
C TRP A 201 -7.48 -4.40 8.79
N THR A 202 -8.52 -5.11 9.22
CA THR A 202 -9.42 -4.66 10.29
C THR A 202 -9.16 -5.35 11.62
N HIS A 203 -8.40 -6.46 11.60
CA HIS A 203 -8.08 -7.22 12.78
C HIS A 203 -6.65 -7.75 12.74
N SER A 204 -6.10 -7.99 13.93
CA SER A 204 -4.78 -8.59 14.13
C SER A 204 -4.77 -9.51 15.35
N LEU A 205 -3.87 -10.48 15.34
CA LEU A 205 -3.60 -11.40 16.44
C LEU A 205 -2.10 -11.61 16.57
N TRP A 206 -1.56 -11.29 17.74
CA TRP A 206 -0.20 -11.63 18.11
C TRP A 206 -0.03 -13.14 18.25
N VAL A 207 0.90 -13.74 17.51
CA VAL A 207 1.16 -15.19 17.53
C VAL A 207 2.53 -15.55 18.07
N GLY A 208 3.31 -14.56 18.51
CA GLY A 208 4.66 -14.74 19.03
C GLY A 208 5.66 -15.14 17.95
N ARG A 209 6.82 -15.65 18.37
CA ARG A 209 7.94 -16.02 17.47
C ARG A 209 7.77 -17.43 16.89
N VAL A 210 6.70 -17.62 16.13
CA VAL A 210 6.39 -18.87 15.42
C VAL A 210 6.47 -18.68 13.90
N THR A 211 6.50 -19.77 13.14
CA THR A 211 6.54 -19.75 11.66
C THR A 211 5.30 -20.40 11.02
N SER A 212 4.32 -20.75 11.85
CA SER A 212 3.04 -21.30 11.41
C SER A 212 1.97 -21.02 12.46
N TYR A 213 0.74 -20.83 12.00
CA TYR A 213 -0.41 -20.64 12.89
C TYR A 213 -1.69 -21.14 12.23
N THR A 214 -2.60 -21.71 13.03
CA THR A 214 -3.93 -22.15 12.56
C THR A 214 -5.01 -21.25 13.12
N MET A 215 -5.71 -20.52 12.24
CA MET A 215 -6.90 -19.74 12.59
C MET A 215 -8.10 -20.70 12.71
N LYS A 216 -8.32 -21.23 13.91
CA LYS A 216 -9.38 -22.22 14.18
C LYS A 216 -10.76 -21.65 13.91
N GLY A 217 -11.58 -22.37 13.13
CA GLY A 217 -12.95 -21.98 12.80
C GLY A 217 -13.07 -20.77 11.86
N MET A 218 -11.97 -20.29 11.28
CA MET A 218 -11.98 -19.16 10.34
C MET A 218 -11.59 -19.60 8.93
N SER A 219 -12.57 -19.61 8.03
CA SER A 219 -12.35 -20.03 6.64
C SER A 219 -11.68 -18.94 5.81
N LYS A 220 -10.64 -19.32 5.07
CA LYS A 220 -10.00 -18.56 3.97
C LYS A 220 -10.95 -18.15 2.84
N ASP A 221 -12.14 -18.74 2.79
CA ASP A 221 -13.14 -18.36 1.80
C ASP A 221 -13.96 -17.13 2.25
N ASN A 222 -13.99 -16.86 3.56
CA ASN A 222 -14.73 -15.72 4.14
C ASN A 222 -13.82 -14.52 4.41
N TYR A 223 -12.51 -14.76 4.55
CA TYR A 223 -11.55 -13.74 4.97
C TYR A 223 -10.30 -13.78 4.11
N PHE A 224 -9.73 -12.60 3.89
CA PHE A 224 -8.33 -12.49 3.55
C PHE A 224 -7.48 -12.54 4.82
N PHE A 225 -6.35 -13.23 4.73
CA PHE A 225 -5.35 -13.30 5.79
C PHE A 225 -4.04 -12.70 5.32
N GLY A 226 -3.20 -12.26 6.25
CA GLY A 226 -1.85 -11.79 6.01
C GLY A 226 -0.98 -12.00 7.24
N VAL A 227 0.32 -11.88 7.08
CA VAL A 227 1.28 -11.95 8.20
C VAL A 227 2.21 -10.75 8.12
N ARG A 228 2.48 -10.12 9.27
CA ARG A 228 3.52 -9.08 9.42
C ARG A 228 4.44 -9.41 10.58
N ALA A 229 5.68 -8.97 10.47
CA ALA A 229 6.69 -9.08 11.52
C ALA A 229 6.59 -7.87 12.45
N VAL A 230 6.96 -8.07 13.72
CA VAL A 230 7.05 -7.01 14.73
C VAL A 230 8.38 -7.14 15.47
N ASP A 231 9.08 -6.02 15.66
CA ASP A 231 10.30 -5.97 16.48
C ASP A 231 10.01 -5.76 17.97
N ALA A 232 11.07 -5.70 18.76
CA ALA A 232 11.02 -5.47 20.20
C ALA A 232 10.53 -4.06 20.59
N ASP A 233 10.62 -3.09 19.68
CA ASP A 233 10.16 -1.71 19.89
C ASP A 233 8.68 -1.52 19.45
N GLY A 234 8.08 -2.54 18.86
CA GLY A 234 6.69 -2.55 18.41
C GLY A 234 6.48 -2.07 16.97
N ASN A 235 7.56 -1.83 16.20
CA ASN A 235 7.44 -1.48 14.79
C ASN A 235 6.97 -2.69 13.98
N ARG A 236 6.06 -2.44 13.06
CA ARG A 236 5.39 -3.47 12.26
C ARG A 236 5.84 -3.38 10.81
N SER A 237 6.16 -4.51 10.20
CA SER A 237 6.42 -4.56 8.75
C SER A 237 5.13 -4.31 7.95
N PRO A 238 5.23 -3.94 6.66
CA PRO A 238 4.13 -4.16 5.73
C PRO A 238 3.66 -5.62 5.77
N VAL A 239 2.37 -5.83 5.53
CA VAL A 239 1.78 -7.18 5.53
C VAL A 239 2.19 -7.92 4.28
N THR A 240 2.59 -9.18 4.43
CA THR A 240 2.72 -10.11 3.31
C THR A 240 1.42 -10.88 3.12
N TYR A 241 0.84 -10.77 1.93
CA TYR A 241 -0.32 -11.55 1.52
C TYR A 241 0.09 -12.98 1.12
N PRO A 242 -0.58 -14.03 1.63
CA PRO A 242 -0.18 -15.40 1.42
C PRO A 242 -0.45 -15.90 -0.01
N ARG A 243 0.41 -16.80 -0.48
CA ARG A 243 0.14 -17.60 -1.68
C ARG A 243 -0.48 -18.94 -1.27
N PRO A 244 -1.41 -19.52 -2.04
CA PRO A 244 -1.88 -20.87 -1.77
C PRO A 244 -0.74 -21.87 -2.05
N GLN A 245 -0.47 -22.77 -1.10
CA GLN A 245 0.42 -23.90 -1.32
C GLN A 245 -0.41 -25.15 -1.63
N ARG A 246 -0.39 -25.54 -2.90
CA ARG A 246 -0.91 -26.84 -3.36
C ARG A 246 0.23 -27.85 -3.30
N GLU A 247 -0.02 -29.06 -2.82
CA GLU A 247 0.92 -30.15 -3.05
C GLU A 247 0.98 -30.49 -4.55
N ALA A 248 2.15 -30.94 -5.01
CA ALA A 248 2.26 -31.56 -6.31
C ALA A 248 1.33 -32.78 -6.31
N ARG A 249 0.47 -32.90 -7.33
CA ARG A 249 -0.30 -34.13 -7.52
C ARG A 249 0.71 -35.22 -7.89
N ASN A 250 0.89 -36.18 -6.99
CA ASN A 250 1.53 -37.46 -7.33
C ASN A 250 0.65 -38.24 -8.29
#